data_AF-A0A3E0NSG9-F1
#
_entry.id   AF-A0A3E0NSG9-F1
#
_cell.length_a   1.000
_cell.length_b   1.000
_cell.length_c   1.000
_cell.angle_alpha   90.00
_cell.angle_beta   90.00
_cell.angle_gamma   90.00
#
_symmetry.space_group_name_H-M   'P 1'
#
loop_
_entity.id
_entity.type
_entity.pdbx_description
1 polymer ?
#
loop_
_entity_poly.entity_id
_entity_poly.type
_entity_poly.pdbx_seq_one_letter_code
_entity_poly.pdbx_strand_id
1 'polypeptide(L)'
;MARVEGSYRWLDEARTRVRLPHGMVARVESFDDERIWIRVYESRRIDPPPRQAPGPGDDSGQSPEPLEFLRAGRETDRVRLVPADAGLPQSGLWREGVAIADFDGDGLLDLALPPPRKAVRPQPSIHRQRPAGGWEPWPAARFPPIRYDYGDVAAADLDGDGALDLALGMHVLGVRMLLGDGSGAFRLAAFPPGAAVASKALLVTDWDGDTAPDLVTLGEGMALPDPTAGPPAPRTSTAALRRGVHVWLRDAEAPGGWRRLPFAEGAEPRHEFGGGLVALDYDGDGHTDLAFASHRPSGRGILVRGGGAPRGERLDVLPRRAFTSAVAAADFDRDGRDELLVGLRVRDPREPEQTLTALDLYAFTPAAPGGEGSWRRRSLDSRPGQSGIWSIATADFDGDGALDIAFGTGDGEIALLLADAEGGFVAEASTELTDSSPGCTVRDLRVAFLRPGELHLVALLSGERGQGPTGTASGCASGGRVAVWRIEPAARQ
;
A
#
# COMPACT_ATOMS: atom_id res chain seq x y z
N MET A 1 -30.08 -2.39 42.26
CA MET A 1 -30.60 -3.12 41.08
C MET A 1 -29.68 -4.29 40.78
N ALA A 2 -30.18 -5.34 40.11
CA ALA A 2 -29.44 -6.45 39.49
C ALA A 2 -28.23 -7.04 40.25
N ARG A 3 -28.47 -8.10 41.02
CA ARG A 3 -27.46 -9.15 41.30
C ARG A 3 -27.27 -9.94 39.99
N VAL A 4 -26.04 -10.06 39.50
CA VAL A 4 -25.74 -10.76 38.22
C VAL A 4 -24.81 -11.94 38.49
N GLU A 5 -25.37 -13.13 38.56
CA GLU A 5 -24.64 -14.40 38.62
C GLU A 5 -24.42 -14.95 37.20
N GLY A 6 -23.33 -15.69 36.97
CA GLY A 6 -23.09 -16.43 35.73
C GLY A 6 -22.41 -15.68 34.57
N SER A 7 -21.80 -14.53 34.81
CA SER A 7 -21.25 -13.65 33.74
C SER A 7 -19.83 -14.01 33.23
N TYR A 8 -19.33 -15.24 33.41
CA TYR A 8 -18.02 -15.64 32.88
C TYR A 8 -17.94 -17.13 32.56
N ARG A 9 -16.99 -17.54 31.70
CA ARG A 9 -16.74 -18.94 31.32
C ARG A 9 -15.28 -19.33 31.46
N TRP A 10 -15.01 -20.40 32.21
CA TRP A 10 -13.70 -21.07 32.27
C TRP A 10 -13.29 -21.63 30.90
N LEU A 11 -12.01 -21.46 30.55
CA LEU A 11 -11.45 -21.91 29.25
C LEU A 11 -10.53 -23.13 29.36
N ASP A 12 -10.21 -23.56 30.57
CA ASP A 12 -9.49 -24.80 30.89
C ASP A 12 -9.93 -25.33 32.25
N GLU A 13 -9.89 -26.65 32.41
CA GLU A 13 -10.28 -27.35 33.64
C GLU A 13 -9.38 -26.99 34.84
N ALA A 14 -8.14 -26.61 34.55
CA ALA A 14 -7.17 -26.10 35.53
C ALA A 14 -7.50 -24.70 36.07
N ARG A 15 -8.59 -24.06 35.58
CA ARG A 15 -9.08 -22.74 36.03
C ARG A 15 -8.02 -21.63 35.98
N THR A 16 -7.13 -21.67 34.99
CA THR A 16 -6.07 -20.67 34.79
C THR A 16 -6.50 -19.50 33.92
N ARG A 17 -7.55 -19.67 33.09
CA ARG A 17 -8.06 -18.64 32.18
C ARG A 17 -9.58 -18.61 32.14
N VAL A 18 -10.12 -17.40 31.97
CA VAL A 18 -11.55 -17.13 31.93
C VAL A 18 -11.89 -16.17 30.78
N ARG A 19 -13.04 -16.36 30.13
CA ARG A 19 -13.65 -15.39 29.21
C ARG A 19 -14.75 -14.60 29.93
N LEU A 20 -14.68 -13.28 29.81
CA LEU A 20 -15.62 -12.29 30.35
C LEU A 20 -16.70 -11.93 29.30
N PRO A 21 -17.80 -11.22 29.66
CA PRO A 21 -18.93 -10.98 28.75
C PRO A 21 -18.52 -10.22 27.47
N HIS A 22 -17.62 -9.26 27.62
CA HIS A 22 -17.07 -8.41 26.57
C HIS A 22 -15.94 -9.11 25.78
N GLY A 23 -16.04 -10.44 25.60
CA GLY A 23 -15.15 -11.28 24.78
C GLY A 23 -13.73 -11.50 25.32
N MET A 24 -13.23 -10.57 26.13
CA MET A 24 -11.90 -10.54 26.75
C MET A 24 -11.58 -11.86 27.44
N VAL A 25 -10.35 -12.36 27.19
CA VAL A 25 -9.78 -13.51 27.88
C VAL A 25 -8.76 -13.01 28.89
N ALA A 26 -8.94 -13.35 30.17
CA ALA A 26 -8.07 -12.98 31.26
C ALA A 26 -7.40 -14.22 31.87
N ARG A 27 -6.17 -14.06 32.38
CA ARG A 27 -5.52 -15.04 33.24
C ARG A 27 -6.03 -14.83 34.67
N VAL A 28 -6.42 -15.92 35.32
CA VAL A 28 -6.82 -15.91 36.72
C VAL A 28 -5.59 -16.01 37.60
N GLU A 29 -5.56 -15.20 38.66
CA GLU A 29 -4.51 -15.17 39.67
C GLU A 29 -4.92 -15.94 40.93
N SER A 30 -6.19 -15.79 41.35
CA SER A 30 -6.83 -16.60 42.38
C SER A 30 -8.35 -16.59 42.18
N PHE A 31 -9.06 -17.51 42.85
CA PHE A 31 -10.53 -17.52 42.92
C PHE A 31 -10.99 -18.14 44.25
N ASP A 32 -12.22 -17.83 44.64
CA ASP A 32 -12.98 -18.52 45.68
C ASP A 32 -14.41 -18.82 45.17
N ASP A 33 -15.34 -19.20 46.05
CA ASP A 33 -16.71 -19.56 45.68
C ASP A 33 -17.60 -18.35 45.33
N GLU A 34 -17.17 -17.11 45.61
CA GLU A 34 -17.87 -15.87 45.23
C GLU A 34 -17.18 -15.10 44.09
N ARG A 35 -15.85 -15.19 43.97
CA ARG A 35 -15.01 -14.19 43.28
C ARG A 35 -13.88 -14.81 42.47
N ILE A 36 -13.46 -14.09 41.43
CA ILE A 36 -12.25 -14.37 40.66
C ILE A 36 -11.40 -13.09 40.65
N TRP A 37 -10.10 -13.23 40.97
CA TRP A 37 -9.11 -12.18 40.82
C TRP A 37 -8.34 -12.39 39.52
N ILE A 38 -8.35 -11.36 38.68
CA ILE A 38 -7.62 -11.30 37.40
C ILE A 38 -6.63 -10.14 37.42
N ARG A 39 -5.43 -10.35 36.88
CA ARG A 39 -4.42 -9.28 36.77
C ARG A 39 -4.67 -8.44 35.52
N VAL A 40 -5.34 -7.31 35.69
CA VAL A 40 -5.51 -6.31 34.63
C VAL A 40 -4.29 -5.38 34.64
N TYR A 41 -3.62 -5.27 33.50
CA TYR A 41 -2.49 -4.35 33.32
C TYR A 41 -3.01 -2.99 32.83
N GLU A 42 -3.16 -2.03 33.74
CA GLU A 42 -3.34 -0.63 33.35
C GLU A 42 -2.07 -0.11 32.69
N SER A 43 -2.18 0.34 31.44
CA SER A 43 -1.14 1.15 30.79
C SER A 43 -1.13 2.55 31.41
N ARG A 44 -0.51 2.69 32.58
CA ARG A 44 -0.21 4.01 33.14
C ARG A 44 0.56 4.82 32.10
N ARG A 45 0.16 6.08 31.91
CA ARG A 45 0.90 7.04 31.11
C ARG A 45 2.25 7.27 31.79
N ILE A 46 3.28 6.56 31.35
CA ILE A 46 4.66 6.89 31.69
C ILE A 46 4.94 8.20 30.96
N ASP A 47 5.09 9.29 31.72
CA ASP A 47 5.61 10.53 31.13
C ASP A 47 6.96 10.21 30.49
N PRO A 48 7.18 10.56 29.22
CA PRO A 48 8.41 10.18 28.53
C PRO A 48 9.60 10.75 29.30
N PRO A 49 10.72 10.01 29.40
CA PRO A 49 11.93 10.53 30.04
C PRO A 49 12.25 11.89 29.44
N PRO A 50 12.64 12.89 30.25
CA PRO A 50 12.81 14.26 29.79
C PRO A 50 13.71 14.24 28.56
N ARG A 51 13.18 14.73 27.43
CA ARG A 51 13.85 14.60 26.13
C ARG A 51 15.28 15.08 26.30
N GLN A 52 16.25 14.21 26.00
CA GLN A 52 17.58 14.70 25.66
C GLN A 52 17.37 15.78 24.60
N ALA A 53 18.00 16.93 24.79
CA ALA A 53 18.04 17.95 23.75
C ALA A 53 18.49 17.26 22.46
N PRO A 54 17.91 17.59 21.29
CA PRO A 54 18.42 17.07 20.03
C PRO A 54 19.94 17.24 20.03
N GLY A 55 20.67 16.14 19.86
CA GLY A 55 22.08 16.27 19.49
C GLY A 55 22.17 17.12 18.23
N PRO A 56 23.28 17.84 18.00
CA PRO A 56 23.45 18.68 16.81
C PRO A 56 23.51 17.81 15.54
N GLY A 57 22.34 17.39 15.08
CA GLY A 57 22.10 16.98 13.71
C GLY A 57 22.15 18.20 12.80
N ASP A 58 22.31 17.94 11.51
CA ASP A 58 22.74 18.95 10.54
C ASP A 58 21.60 19.89 10.10
N ASP A 59 21.13 20.72 11.03
CA ASP A 59 20.19 21.82 10.80
C ASP A 59 20.90 23.12 10.34
N SER A 60 22.07 22.98 9.68
CA SER A 60 22.78 24.10 9.06
C SER A 60 22.30 24.42 7.63
N GLY A 61 21.70 23.44 6.96
CA GLY A 61 21.09 23.61 5.63
C GLY A 61 19.79 24.43 5.68
N GLN A 62 19.54 25.19 4.61
CA GLN A 62 18.37 26.07 4.46
C GLN A 62 17.05 25.34 4.76
N SER A 63 16.11 26.06 5.38
CA SER A 63 14.73 25.59 5.49
C SER A 63 14.16 25.34 4.09
N PRO A 64 13.59 24.16 3.78
CA PRO A 64 12.77 24.01 2.58
C PRO A 64 11.58 24.96 2.68
N GLU A 65 11.16 25.51 1.55
CA GLU A 65 10.04 26.45 1.45
C GLU A 65 8.80 25.93 2.19
N PRO A 66 8.06 26.79 2.92
CA PRO A 66 6.86 26.38 3.62
C PRO A 66 5.82 25.84 2.64
N LEU A 67 5.09 24.82 3.07
CA LEU A 67 3.96 24.29 2.32
C LEU A 67 2.76 25.22 2.50
N GLU A 68 2.59 26.14 1.55
CA GLU A 68 1.38 26.95 1.42
C GLU A 68 0.15 26.07 1.11
N PHE A 69 -1.06 26.57 1.38
CA PHE A 69 -2.31 25.89 1.04
C PHE A 69 -2.71 26.18 -0.41
N LEU A 70 -2.77 25.14 -1.23
CA LEU A 70 -2.96 25.19 -2.67
C LEU A 70 -3.97 24.10 -3.08
N ARG A 71 -5.25 24.45 -3.19
CA ARG A 71 -6.12 23.71 -4.14
C ARG A 71 -5.78 24.17 -5.55
N ALA A 72 -5.82 23.26 -6.53
CA ALA A 72 -5.75 23.64 -7.93
C ALA A 72 -6.85 24.69 -8.22
N GLY A 73 -6.44 25.93 -8.50
CA GLY A 73 -7.32 27.11 -8.45
C GLY A 73 -8.31 27.25 -9.60
N ARG A 74 -8.48 26.20 -10.41
CA ARG A 74 -9.41 26.08 -11.52
C ARG A 74 -10.01 24.68 -11.48
N GLU A 75 -11.33 24.62 -11.52
CA GLU A 75 -12.10 23.39 -11.69
C GLU A 75 -12.55 23.27 -13.16
N THR A 76 -12.66 22.05 -13.67
CA THR A 76 -13.10 21.73 -15.04
C THR A 76 -14.00 20.49 -15.05
N ASP A 77 -14.73 20.28 -16.13
CA ASP A 77 -15.68 19.19 -16.37
C ASP A 77 -15.32 18.43 -17.66
N ARG A 78 -14.02 18.10 -17.84
CA ARG A 78 -13.50 17.41 -19.04
C ARG A 78 -13.73 15.91 -19.02
N VAL A 79 -13.99 15.33 -17.84
CA VAL A 79 -14.17 13.88 -17.65
C VAL A 79 -15.55 13.59 -17.08
N ARG A 80 -16.03 12.36 -17.32
CA ARG A 80 -17.23 11.80 -16.70
C ARG A 80 -16.95 10.35 -16.27
N LEU A 81 -17.30 10.01 -15.02
CA LEU A 81 -17.05 8.69 -14.46
C LEU A 81 -18.34 7.87 -14.33
N VAL A 82 -18.50 6.86 -15.18
CA VAL A 82 -19.68 5.98 -15.23
C VAL A 82 -19.45 4.73 -14.37
N PRO A 83 -20.24 4.49 -13.30
CA PRO A 83 -20.05 3.32 -12.44
C PRO A 83 -20.12 1.97 -13.20
N ALA A 84 -19.11 1.13 -12.96
CA ALA A 84 -18.88 -0.14 -13.66
C ALA A 84 -18.61 -1.33 -12.70
N ASP A 85 -18.87 -1.17 -11.41
CA ASP A 85 -18.60 -2.16 -10.34
C ASP A 85 -19.76 -3.14 -10.05
N ALA A 86 -20.74 -3.21 -10.96
CA ALA A 86 -21.91 -4.08 -10.81
C ALA A 86 -21.52 -5.56 -10.68
N GLY A 87 -21.71 -6.14 -9.50
CA GLY A 87 -21.32 -7.51 -9.16
C GLY A 87 -20.01 -7.64 -8.39
N LEU A 88 -19.26 -6.55 -8.20
CA LEU A 88 -18.11 -6.53 -7.29
C LEU A 88 -18.53 -6.41 -5.82
N PRO A 89 -17.65 -6.75 -4.87
CA PRO A 89 -18.00 -6.79 -3.46
C PRO A 89 -18.18 -5.39 -2.83
N GLN A 90 -19.42 -5.07 -2.42
CA GLN A 90 -19.82 -3.74 -1.93
C GLN A 90 -19.69 -3.53 -0.41
N SER A 91 -19.29 -4.53 0.39
CA SER A 91 -19.17 -4.34 1.84
C SER A 91 -18.30 -5.38 2.56
N GLY A 92 -17.64 -4.97 3.65
CA GLY A 92 -17.03 -5.83 4.68
C GLY A 92 -15.58 -6.26 4.44
N LEU A 93 -14.84 -5.56 3.58
CA LEU A 93 -13.62 -6.07 2.94
C LEU A 93 -12.43 -5.10 2.99
N TRP A 94 -11.94 -4.77 4.19
CA TRP A 94 -10.67 -4.04 4.34
C TRP A 94 -9.50 -4.88 3.75
N ARG A 95 -8.89 -4.33 2.70
CA ARG A 95 -7.70 -4.80 1.95
C ARG A 95 -6.73 -3.64 1.73
N GLU A 96 -5.52 -3.90 1.25
CA GLU A 96 -4.55 -2.82 0.93
C GLU A 96 -4.29 -2.65 -0.58
N GLY A 97 -4.36 -3.70 -1.41
CA GLY A 97 -4.11 -3.62 -2.86
C GLY A 97 -4.95 -4.56 -3.75
N VAL A 98 -4.96 -4.34 -5.07
CA VAL A 98 -5.62 -5.16 -6.10
C VAL A 98 -4.69 -5.39 -7.30
N ALA A 99 -4.67 -6.63 -7.82
CA ALA A 99 -4.00 -6.97 -9.07
C ALA A 99 -5.00 -7.09 -10.22
N ILE A 100 -4.60 -6.64 -11.40
CA ILE A 100 -5.42 -6.58 -12.63
C ILE A 100 -4.69 -7.37 -13.72
N ALA A 101 -5.32 -8.43 -14.23
CA ALA A 101 -4.77 -9.28 -15.29
C ALA A 101 -5.88 -10.16 -15.90
N ASP A 102 -5.69 -10.75 -17.08
CA ASP A 102 -6.59 -11.76 -17.64
C ASP A 102 -6.31 -13.12 -16.98
N PHE A 103 -7.13 -13.52 -16.00
CA PHE A 103 -6.88 -14.70 -15.17
C PHE A 103 -7.40 -16.02 -15.74
N ASP A 104 -8.29 -16.00 -16.75
CA ASP A 104 -8.82 -17.23 -17.36
C ASP A 104 -8.77 -17.31 -18.90
N GLY A 105 -8.11 -16.33 -19.53
CA GLY A 105 -7.72 -16.34 -20.93
C GLY A 105 -8.82 -15.91 -21.90
N ASP A 106 -9.81 -15.14 -21.44
CA ASP A 106 -10.96 -14.71 -22.25
C ASP A 106 -10.72 -13.38 -23.00
N GLY A 107 -9.63 -12.68 -22.71
CA GLY A 107 -9.24 -11.41 -23.31
C GLY A 107 -9.77 -10.16 -22.60
N LEU A 108 -10.45 -10.30 -21.46
CA LEU A 108 -10.84 -9.21 -20.58
C LEU A 108 -9.95 -9.18 -19.32
N LEU A 109 -9.81 -8.00 -18.71
CA LEU A 109 -9.02 -7.87 -17.48
C LEU A 109 -9.89 -8.08 -16.23
N ASP A 110 -9.44 -9.01 -15.41
CA ASP A 110 -10.04 -9.48 -14.17
C ASP A 110 -9.39 -8.86 -12.93
N LEU A 111 -10.08 -8.94 -11.77
CA LEU A 111 -9.60 -8.36 -10.51
C LEU A 111 -9.28 -9.44 -9.47
N ALA A 112 -8.00 -9.66 -9.18
CA ALA A 112 -7.55 -10.46 -8.04
C ALA A 112 -7.50 -9.61 -6.77
N LEU A 113 -8.29 -10.00 -5.76
CA LEU A 113 -8.39 -9.31 -4.48
C LEU A 113 -7.74 -10.14 -3.35
N PRO A 114 -6.90 -9.54 -2.48
CA PRO A 114 -6.20 -10.25 -1.42
C PRO A 114 -7.13 -10.65 -0.27
N PRO A 115 -6.66 -11.46 0.70
CA PRO A 115 -7.47 -11.89 1.84
C PRO A 115 -8.01 -10.70 2.66
N PRO A 116 -9.34 -10.58 2.83
CA PRO A 116 -9.94 -9.46 3.55
C PRO A 116 -9.75 -9.58 5.07
N ARG A 117 -9.37 -8.47 5.69
CA ARG A 117 -9.14 -8.36 7.14
C ARG A 117 -10.43 -8.61 7.93
N LYS A 118 -10.31 -9.30 9.07
CA LYS A 118 -11.42 -9.71 9.97
C LYS A 118 -12.46 -10.69 9.39
N ALA A 119 -12.31 -11.20 8.17
CA ALA A 119 -13.18 -12.26 7.67
C ALA A 119 -13.04 -13.55 8.52
N VAL A 120 -14.12 -14.31 8.66
CA VAL A 120 -14.15 -15.57 9.46
C VAL A 120 -13.29 -16.67 8.81
N ARG A 121 -13.20 -16.65 7.48
CA ARG A 121 -12.27 -17.44 6.67
C ARG A 121 -11.66 -16.49 5.63
N PRO A 122 -10.55 -15.80 5.94
CA PRO A 122 -9.88 -14.95 4.96
C PRO A 122 -9.22 -15.84 3.90
N GLN A 123 -9.40 -15.47 2.63
CA GLN A 123 -8.77 -16.08 1.46
C GLN A 123 -8.79 -15.06 0.31
N PRO A 124 -7.94 -15.19 -0.71
CA PRO A 124 -8.05 -14.37 -1.92
C PRO A 124 -9.38 -14.62 -2.66
N SER A 125 -9.70 -13.73 -3.59
CA SER A 125 -10.88 -13.87 -4.45
C SER A 125 -10.66 -13.15 -5.78
N ILE A 126 -10.61 -13.90 -6.88
CA ILE A 126 -10.60 -13.36 -8.25
C ILE A 126 -12.05 -13.08 -8.66
N HIS A 127 -12.30 -11.91 -9.24
CA HIS A 127 -13.58 -11.53 -9.82
C HIS A 127 -13.39 -11.32 -11.32
N ARG A 128 -14.09 -12.14 -12.09
CA ARG A 128 -14.08 -12.06 -13.54
C ARG A 128 -14.93 -10.94 -14.06
N GLN A 129 -14.50 -10.36 -15.16
CA GLN A 129 -15.32 -9.50 -15.98
C GLN A 129 -16.20 -10.34 -16.91
N ARG A 130 -17.47 -9.97 -17.09
CA ARG A 130 -18.32 -10.61 -18.11
C ARG A 130 -18.25 -9.85 -19.43
N PRO A 131 -18.22 -10.52 -20.60
CA PRO A 131 -18.35 -9.85 -21.89
C PRO A 131 -19.53 -8.87 -21.98
N ALA A 132 -20.69 -9.26 -21.44
CA ALA A 132 -21.92 -8.45 -21.43
C ALA A 132 -21.99 -7.33 -20.35
N GLY A 133 -20.96 -7.17 -19.51
CA GLY A 133 -20.88 -6.13 -18.49
C GLY A 133 -20.93 -6.63 -17.05
N GLY A 134 -20.25 -5.86 -16.18
CA GLY A 134 -20.11 -6.16 -14.75
C GLY A 134 -19.31 -7.43 -14.45
N TRP A 135 -19.41 -7.89 -13.21
CA TRP A 135 -18.45 -8.81 -12.60
C TRP A 135 -19.09 -10.02 -11.90
N GLU A 136 -18.31 -11.08 -11.69
CA GLU A 136 -18.66 -12.25 -10.87
C GLU A 136 -17.43 -12.87 -10.18
N PRO A 137 -17.54 -13.44 -8.97
CA PRO A 137 -16.47 -14.25 -8.39
C PRO A 137 -16.15 -15.45 -9.31
N TRP A 138 -14.88 -15.66 -9.65
CA TRP A 138 -14.47 -16.76 -10.55
C TRP A 138 -14.83 -18.12 -9.94
N PRO A 139 -15.75 -18.91 -10.53
CA PRO A 139 -16.21 -20.14 -9.90
C PRO A 139 -15.14 -21.24 -9.87
N ALA A 140 -14.12 -21.16 -10.72
CA ALA A 140 -13.02 -22.13 -10.79
C ALA A 140 -11.92 -21.88 -9.73
N ALA A 141 -11.74 -20.64 -9.26
CA ALA A 141 -10.66 -20.27 -8.34
C ALA A 141 -10.57 -21.17 -7.08
N ARG A 142 -9.47 -21.92 -6.91
CA ARG A 142 -9.18 -22.76 -5.73
C ARG A 142 -7.83 -22.39 -5.12
N PHE A 143 -7.87 -21.79 -3.94
CA PHE A 143 -6.68 -21.45 -3.16
C PHE A 143 -6.33 -22.56 -2.15
N PRO A 144 -5.04 -22.77 -1.82
CA PRO A 144 -4.63 -23.83 -0.91
C PRO A 144 -5.12 -23.54 0.53
N PRO A 145 -5.36 -24.58 1.36
CA PRO A 145 -5.95 -24.45 2.70
C PRO A 145 -4.93 -23.97 3.76
N ILE A 146 -4.23 -22.87 3.47
CA ILE A 146 -3.24 -22.26 4.35
C ILE A 146 -3.88 -21.21 5.26
N ARG A 147 -3.13 -20.75 6.27
CA ARG A 147 -3.52 -19.59 7.06
C ARG A 147 -3.22 -18.31 6.27
N TYR A 148 -4.27 -17.58 5.91
CA TYR A 148 -4.15 -16.23 5.34
C TYR A 148 -4.21 -15.14 6.42
N ASP A 149 -3.67 -13.98 6.06
CA ASP A 149 -3.80 -12.69 6.74
C ASP A 149 -3.89 -11.60 5.66
N TYR A 150 -4.24 -10.37 6.03
CA TYR A 150 -4.53 -9.31 5.05
C TYR A 150 -3.29 -8.55 4.57
N GLY A 151 -3.44 -7.90 3.42
CA GLY A 151 -2.48 -6.98 2.84
C GLY A 151 -2.77 -6.78 1.36
N ASP A 152 -1.81 -7.20 0.53
CA ASP A 152 -1.60 -6.77 -0.85
C ASP A 152 -1.42 -7.97 -1.81
N VAL A 153 -1.53 -7.75 -3.12
CA VAL A 153 -1.39 -8.77 -4.16
C VAL A 153 -0.82 -8.21 -5.46
N ALA A 154 0.08 -8.97 -6.08
CA ALA A 154 0.52 -8.80 -7.46
C ALA A 154 0.35 -10.12 -8.22
N ALA A 155 0.26 -10.04 -9.55
CA ALA A 155 0.09 -11.19 -10.42
C ALA A 155 1.04 -11.11 -11.63
N ALA A 156 1.66 -12.24 -11.96
CA ALA A 156 2.59 -12.44 -13.09
C ALA A 156 2.85 -13.95 -13.25
N ASP A 157 3.58 -14.35 -14.29
CA ASP A 157 4.11 -15.71 -14.45
C ASP A 157 5.40 -15.88 -13.63
N LEU A 158 5.26 -16.24 -12.35
CA LEU A 158 6.32 -16.18 -11.35
C LEU A 158 7.19 -17.45 -11.29
N ASP A 159 6.75 -18.60 -11.82
CA ASP A 159 7.63 -19.76 -12.06
C ASP A 159 8.00 -20.00 -13.55
N GLY A 160 7.28 -19.41 -14.51
CA GLY A 160 7.62 -19.44 -15.94
C GLY A 160 6.92 -20.52 -16.75
N ASP A 161 5.77 -21.01 -16.30
CA ASP A 161 4.97 -22.04 -17.00
C ASP A 161 3.92 -21.45 -17.96
N GLY A 162 3.75 -20.12 -17.97
CA GLY A 162 2.81 -19.38 -18.80
C GLY A 162 1.43 -19.15 -18.16
N ALA A 163 1.18 -19.63 -16.93
CA ALA A 163 0.01 -19.27 -16.15
C ALA A 163 0.25 -17.97 -15.32
N LEU A 164 -0.83 -17.39 -14.79
CA LEU A 164 -0.74 -16.30 -13.83
C LEU A 164 -0.75 -16.81 -12.39
N ASP A 165 0.32 -16.47 -11.68
CA ASP A 165 0.52 -16.71 -10.27
C ASP A 165 0.08 -15.49 -9.44
N LEU A 166 0.02 -15.65 -8.11
CA LEU A 166 -0.25 -14.57 -7.17
C LEU A 166 0.86 -14.47 -6.10
N ALA A 167 1.54 -13.33 -6.08
CA ALA A 167 2.34 -12.91 -4.93
C ALA A 167 1.44 -12.20 -3.92
N LEU A 168 1.34 -12.71 -2.69
CA LEU A 168 0.50 -12.17 -1.61
C LEU A 168 1.37 -11.57 -0.50
N GLY A 169 1.29 -10.25 -0.33
CA GLY A 169 1.89 -9.53 0.79
C GLY A 169 0.95 -9.62 2.00
N MET A 170 1.32 -10.40 3.03
CA MET A 170 0.50 -10.54 4.25
C MET A 170 1.18 -9.93 5.48
N HIS A 171 0.44 -9.07 6.18
CA HIS A 171 0.90 -8.27 7.31
C HIS A 171 1.72 -9.05 8.36
N VAL A 172 1.14 -10.05 9.02
CA VAL A 172 1.79 -10.71 10.16
C VAL A 172 2.45 -12.04 9.77
N LEU A 173 1.99 -12.64 8.66
CA LEU A 173 2.43 -13.96 8.19
C LEU A 173 3.57 -13.88 7.15
N GLY A 174 3.80 -12.70 6.58
CA GLY A 174 4.78 -12.44 5.53
C GLY A 174 4.34 -12.94 4.16
N VAL A 175 5.18 -12.71 3.15
CA VAL A 175 4.86 -13.01 1.74
C VAL A 175 4.56 -14.49 1.52
N ARG A 176 3.58 -14.81 0.66
CA ARG A 176 3.39 -16.14 0.09
C ARG A 176 3.18 -16.03 -1.41
N MET A 177 3.64 -17.03 -2.14
CA MET A 177 3.45 -17.15 -3.58
C MET A 177 2.53 -18.32 -3.84
N LEU A 178 1.46 -18.08 -4.59
CA LEU A 178 0.49 -19.08 -4.99
C LEU A 178 0.62 -19.27 -6.50
N LEU A 179 1.13 -20.41 -6.93
CA LEU A 179 1.38 -20.68 -8.34
C LEU A 179 0.10 -21.25 -8.96
N GLY A 180 -0.30 -20.75 -10.12
CA GLY A 180 -1.50 -21.14 -10.85
C GLY A 180 -1.33 -22.45 -11.63
N ASP A 181 -2.34 -22.74 -12.44
CA ASP A 181 -2.32 -23.80 -13.46
C ASP A 181 -3.12 -23.43 -14.73
N GLY A 182 -3.45 -22.13 -14.89
CA GLY A 182 -4.34 -21.61 -15.95
C GLY A 182 -5.82 -22.01 -15.82
N SER A 183 -6.16 -23.06 -15.06
CA SER A 183 -7.55 -23.50 -14.81
C SER A 183 -8.20 -22.82 -13.60
N GLY A 184 -7.41 -22.07 -12.83
CA GLY A 184 -7.80 -21.40 -11.59
C GLY A 184 -7.51 -22.19 -10.32
N ALA A 185 -6.82 -23.33 -10.41
CA ALA A 185 -6.29 -23.98 -9.21
C ALA A 185 -4.93 -23.38 -8.85
N PHE A 186 -4.71 -23.10 -7.57
CA PHE A 186 -3.48 -22.52 -7.06
C PHE A 186 -2.81 -23.45 -6.03
N ARG A 187 -1.49 -23.64 -6.17
CA ARG A 187 -0.61 -24.38 -5.23
C ARG A 187 0.28 -23.41 -4.45
N LEU A 188 0.61 -23.73 -3.20
CA LEU A 188 1.60 -22.93 -2.45
C LEU A 188 3.02 -23.21 -2.99
N ALA A 189 3.77 -22.16 -3.32
CA ALA A 189 5.18 -22.24 -3.67
C ALA A 189 6.10 -22.31 -2.43
N ALA A 190 7.32 -22.82 -2.65
CA ALA A 190 8.42 -22.71 -1.70
C ALA A 190 9.20 -21.38 -1.84
N PHE A 191 8.49 -20.24 -1.76
CA PHE A 191 9.12 -18.91 -1.75
C PHE A 191 10.12 -18.79 -0.58
N PRO A 192 11.33 -18.20 -0.77
CA PRO A 192 12.55 -18.61 -0.07
C PRO A 192 12.45 -18.79 1.45
N PRO A 193 12.79 -19.98 1.98
CA PRO A 193 12.58 -20.33 3.38
C PRO A 193 13.43 -19.46 4.31
N GLY A 194 12.76 -18.60 5.08
CA GLY A 194 13.38 -17.60 5.96
C GLY A 194 12.95 -16.17 5.67
N ALA A 195 12.27 -15.92 4.54
CA ALA A 195 11.65 -14.65 4.17
C ALA A 195 10.41 -14.31 5.02
N ALA A 196 10.56 -14.26 6.35
CA ALA A 196 9.56 -13.78 7.30
C ALA A 196 9.40 -12.24 7.27
N VAL A 197 9.37 -11.68 6.06
CA VAL A 197 9.16 -10.26 5.76
C VAL A 197 7.68 -9.97 5.95
N ALA A 198 7.28 -9.51 7.13
CA ALA A 198 5.96 -8.89 7.32
C ALA A 198 5.81 -7.73 6.34
N SER A 199 4.83 -7.81 5.43
CA SER A 199 4.67 -6.83 4.37
C SER A 199 3.21 -6.68 3.97
N LYS A 200 2.82 -5.44 3.64
CA LYS A 200 1.55 -5.07 2.99
C LYS A 200 1.77 -4.28 1.70
N ALA A 201 2.97 -4.33 1.16
CA ALA A 201 3.34 -3.66 -0.08
C ALA A 201 4.40 -4.50 -0.77
N LEU A 202 4.04 -5.06 -1.90
CA LEU A 202 4.95 -5.72 -2.82
C LEU A 202 4.75 -5.19 -4.25
N LEU A 203 5.72 -5.47 -5.09
CA LEU A 203 5.72 -5.07 -6.49
C LEU A 203 6.41 -6.17 -7.30
N VAL A 204 5.84 -6.50 -8.46
CA VAL A 204 6.50 -7.30 -9.47
C VAL A 204 7.06 -6.35 -10.53
N THR A 205 8.30 -6.55 -10.93
CA THR A 205 9.03 -5.72 -11.91
C THR A 205 10.19 -6.54 -12.48
N ASP A 206 10.81 -6.13 -13.58
CA ASP A 206 12.08 -6.70 -14.05
C ASP A 206 13.19 -5.84 -13.42
N TRP A 207 13.97 -6.37 -12.46
CA TRP A 207 14.98 -5.56 -11.76
C TRP A 207 16.38 -5.69 -12.39
N ASP A 208 16.77 -6.87 -12.88
CA ASP A 208 18.11 -7.08 -13.48
C ASP A 208 18.18 -7.12 -15.01
N GLY A 209 17.03 -7.02 -15.70
CA GLY A 209 16.91 -6.80 -17.14
C GLY A 209 16.83 -8.08 -17.98
N ASP A 210 16.52 -9.24 -17.36
CA ASP A 210 16.46 -10.53 -18.04
C ASP A 210 15.06 -10.89 -18.60
N THR A 211 14.07 -10.02 -18.41
CA THR A 211 12.64 -10.16 -18.75
C THR A 211 11.84 -11.16 -17.89
N ALA A 212 12.45 -11.74 -16.85
CA ALA A 212 11.71 -12.45 -15.80
C ALA A 212 11.03 -11.45 -14.83
N PRO A 213 9.86 -11.82 -14.26
CA PRO A 213 9.27 -11.03 -13.19
C PRO A 213 10.02 -11.29 -11.86
N ASP A 214 10.75 -10.28 -11.39
CA ASP A 214 11.32 -10.22 -10.05
C ASP A 214 10.29 -9.73 -9.02
N LEU A 215 10.58 -9.91 -7.73
CA LEU A 215 9.70 -9.47 -6.64
C LEU A 215 10.42 -8.50 -5.69
N VAL A 216 9.78 -7.37 -5.43
CA VAL A 216 10.19 -6.37 -4.45
C VAL A 216 9.21 -6.38 -3.26
N THR A 217 9.74 -6.33 -2.04
CA THR A 217 8.93 -6.45 -0.81
C THR A 217 9.36 -5.43 0.25
N LEU A 218 8.41 -4.73 0.88
CA LEU A 218 8.70 -3.74 1.94
C LEU A 218 8.42 -4.32 3.35
N GLY A 219 9.45 -4.46 4.17
CA GLY A 219 9.37 -5.04 5.52
C GLY A 219 8.91 -4.07 6.61
N GLU A 220 7.88 -4.45 7.37
CA GLU A 220 7.27 -3.63 8.44
C GLU A 220 7.90 -3.79 9.83
N GLY A 221 8.79 -4.77 10.02
CA GLY A 221 9.52 -5.07 11.25
C GLY A 221 8.87 -6.09 12.19
N MET A 222 7.66 -6.55 11.85
CA MET A 222 6.97 -7.64 12.53
C MET A 222 7.36 -8.98 11.90
N ALA A 223 7.15 -10.08 12.63
CA ALA A 223 7.22 -11.45 12.14
C ALA A 223 6.73 -12.37 13.26
N LEU A 224 5.71 -13.19 13.00
CA LEU A 224 5.52 -14.41 13.81
C LEU A 224 6.51 -15.49 13.34
N PRO A 225 6.92 -16.43 14.22
CA PRO A 225 7.59 -17.63 13.76
C PRO A 225 6.66 -18.42 12.84
N ASP A 226 7.15 -18.83 11.67
CA ASP A 226 6.40 -19.75 10.81
C ASP A 226 6.36 -21.14 11.48
N PRO A 227 5.17 -21.70 11.77
CA PRO A 227 5.04 -22.99 12.44
C PRO A 227 5.37 -24.20 11.54
N THR A 228 5.61 -23.98 10.24
CA THR A 228 6.06 -25.00 9.27
C THR A 228 7.56 -24.93 9.00
N ALA A 229 8.23 -23.85 9.39
CA ALA A 229 9.68 -23.77 9.35
C ALA A 229 10.33 -24.65 10.44
N GLY A 230 11.54 -25.14 10.14
CA GLY A 230 12.37 -25.85 11.11
C GLY A 230 12.79 -24.98 12.30
N PRO A 231 13.50 -25.56 13.30
CA PRO A 231 13.97 -24.81 14.46
C PRO A 231 14.78 -23.57 14.02
N PRO A 232 14.53 -22.39 14.60
CA PRO A 232 15.04 -21.14 14.06
C PRO A 232 16.57 -21.09 14.10
N ALA A 233 17.16 -20.72 12.95
CA ALA A 233 18.58 -20.40 12.85
C ALA A 233 18.99 -19.34 13.90
N PRO A 234 20.26 -19.34 14.37
CA PRO A 234 20.74 -18.37 15.34
C PRO A 234 20.46 -16.93 14.92
N ARG A 235 20.27 -16.06 15.92
CA ARG A 235 19.54 -14.77 15.84
C ARG A 235 20.19 -13.67 14.97
N THR A 236 21.17 -13.99 14.13
CA THR A 236 21.91 -13.06 13.28
C THR A 236 21.30 -12.90 11.88
N SER A 237 20.75 -13.96 11.27
CA SER A 237 20.19 -13.88 9.90
C SER A 237 18.74 -13.35 9.86
N THR A 238 17.86 -13.89 10.71
CA THR A 238 16.42 -13.59 10.73
C THR A 238 16.05 -12.25 11.38
N ALA A 239 17.05 -11.39 11.65
CA ALA A 239 16.86 -10.02 12.13
C ALA A 239 16.92 -8.99 10.98
N ALA A 240 17.76 -9.22 9.97
CA ALA A 240 17.94 -8.31 8.83
C ALA A 240 16.73 -8.27 7.88
N LEU A 241 16.09 -9.42 7.65
CA LEU A 241 14.90 -9.57 6.79
C LEU A 241 13.59 -9.01 7.39
N ARG A 242 13.67 -8.09 8.37
CA ARG A 242 12.48 -7.59 9.08
C ARG A 242 12.00 -6.23 8.59
N ARG A 243 12.90 -5.31 8.21
CA ARG A 243 12.57 -3.91 7.87
C ARG A 243 13.24 -3.48 6.57
N GLY A 244 12.67 -2.47 5.92
CA GLY A 244 13.19 -1.91 4.67
C GLY A 244 12.82 -2.76 3.44
N VAL A 245 13.25 -2.29 2.28
CA VAL A 245 13.05 -2.96 0.98
C VAL A 245 13.93 -4.21 0.89
N HIS A 246 13.41 -5.27 0.27
CA HIS A 246 14.18 -6.43 -0.18
C HIS A 246 13.82 -6.74 -1.63
N VAL A 247 14.84 -6.90 -2.48
CA VAL A 247 14.73 -7.34 -3.88
C VAL A 247 15.01 -8.84 -3.95
N TRP A 248 14.14 -9.58 -4.62
CA TRP A 248 14.21 -11.02 -4.84
C TRP A 248 14.18 -11.27 -6.34
N LEU A 249 15.29 -11.74 -6.88
CA LEU A 249 15.41 -12.03 -8.30
C LEU A 249 14.89 -13.43 -8.60
N ARG A 250 14.20 -13.60 -9.72
CA ARG A 250 13.80 -14.90 -10.23
C ARG A 250 15.04 -15.62 -10.75
N ASP A 251 15.29 -16.83 -10.25
CA ASP A 251 16.54 -17.54 -10.47
C ASP A 251 16.27 -19.05 -10.46
N ALA A 252 16.14 -19.64 -11.65
CA ALA A 252 15.78 -21.04 -11.82
C ALA A 252 16.81 -22.04 -11.24
N GLU A 253 18.07 -21.61 -11.07
CA GLU A 253 19.14 -22.41 -10.48
C GLU A 253 19.18 -22.26 -8.94
N ALA A 254 18.55 -21.22 -8.39
CA ALA A 254 18.48 -20.99 -6.94
C ALA A 254 17.50 -21.95 -6.24
N PRO A 255 17.79 -22.40 -5.00
CA PRO A 255 16.90 -23.27 -4.23
C PRO A 255 15.50 -22.66 -3.99
N GLY A 256 14.53 -23.10 -4.77
CA GLY A 256 13.14 -22.60 -4.74
C GLY A 256 12.78 -21.62 -5.85
N GLY A 257 13.68 -21.34 -6.80
CA GLY A 257 13.44 -20.45 -7.94
C GLY A 257 13.76 -18.97 -7.71
N TRP A 258 14.37 -18.61 -6.58
CA TRP A 258 14.52 -17.21 -6.13
C TRP A 258 15.82 -16.92 -5.39
N ARG A 259 16.48 -15.81 -5.73
CA ARG A 259 17.72 -15.31 -5.10
C ARG A 259 17.53 -13.90 -4.56
N ARG A 260 17.69 -13.70 -3.24
CA ARG A 260 17.68 -12.33 -2.66
C ARG A 260 18.94 -11.57 -3.07
N LEU A 261 18.76 -10.40 -3.67
CA LEU A 261 19.86 -9.50 -4.00
C LEU A 261 20.21 -8.64 -2.77
N PRO A 262 21.46 -8.66 -2.26
CA PRO A 262 21.89 -7.80 -1.16
C PRO A 262 22.17 -6.37 -1.66
N PHE A 263 21.84 -5.37 -0.84
CA PHE A 263 22.26 -3.99 -1.05
C PHE A 263 23.78 -3.86 -1.10
N ALA A 264 24.28 -2.82 -1.79
CA ALA A 264 25.68 -2.42 -1.71
C ALA A 264 26.10 -2.12 -0.26
N GLU A 265 27.38 -2.34 0.08
CA GLU A 265 27.83 -2.26 1.48
C GLU A 265 27.56 -0.90 2.11
N GLY A 266 26.77 -0.90 3.19
CA GLY A 266 26.36 0.32 3.91
C GLY A 266 25.16 1.07 3.32
N ALA A 267 24.73 0.76 2.09
CA ALA A 267 23.70 1.50 1.35
C ALA A 267 22.24 1.08 1.63
N GLU A 268 21.96 0.35 2.71
CA GLU A 268 20.59 -0.08 3.06
C GLU A 268 19.71 1.11 3.54
N PRO A 269 18.45 1.25 3.08
CA PRO A 269 17.44 2.18 3.63
C PRO A 269 17.06 1.88 5.11
N ARG A 270 17.92 2.30 6.04
CA ARG A 270 17.83 1.90 7.46
C ARG A 270 16.54 2.37 8.14
N HIS A 271 15.83 1.42 8.75
CA HIS A 271 14.66 1.66 9.61
C HIS A 271 13.41 2.26 8.92
N GLU A 272 13.35 2.29 7.59
CA GLU A 272 12.12 2.69 6.90
C GLU A 272 11.03 1.59 7.03
N PHE A 273 9.75 2.01 6.96
CA PHE A 273 8.58 1.14 6.85
C PHE A 273 7.36 1.96 6.41
N GLY A 274 6.48 1.38 5.61
CA GLY A 274 5.28 2.06 5.11
C GLY A 274 4.41 1.16 4.25
N GLY A 275 3.69 1.75 3.31
CA GLY A 275 3.06 1.09 2.17
C GLY A 275 3.48 1.78 0.87
N GLY A 276 2.97 1.35 -0.28
CA GLY A 276 3.31 1.93 -1.59
C GLY A 276 4.73 1.58 -2.05
N LEU A 277 4.82 0.95 -3.22
CA LEU A 277 6.04 0.66 -3.97
C LEU A 277 5.76 1.02 -5.43
N VAL A 278 6.71 1.67 -6.09
CA VAL A 278 6.68 1.93 -7.52
C VAL A 278 8.07 1.72 -8.11
N ALA A 279 8.13 1.03 -9.25
CA ALA A 279 9.31 0.94 -10.10
C ALA A 279 9.28 2.12 -11.08
N LEU A 280 10.45 2.68 -11.36
CA LEU A 280 10.62 3.88 -12.18
C LEU A 280 12.06 3.92 -12.72
N ASP A 281 12.32 4.74 -13.73
CA ASP A 281 13.67 5.20 -14.10
C ASP A 281 13.74 6.71 -13.88
N TYR A 282 14.17 7.16 -12.69
CA TYR A 282 14.20 8.59 -12.39
C TYR A 282 15.48 9.28 -12.86
N ASP A 283 16.52 8.54 -13.25
CA ASP A 283 17.83 9.10 -13.58
C ASP A 283 18.22 9.02 -15.06
N GLY A 284 17.54 8.15 -15.82
CA GLY A 284 17.69 7.97 -17.27
C GLY A 284 18.80 7.01 -17.67
N ASP A 285 19.30 6.15 -16.77
CA ASP A 285 20.30 5.13 -17.10
C ASP A 285 19.71 3.85 -17.74
N GLY A 286 18.38 3.70 -17.73
CA GLY A 286 17.67 2.58 -18.34
C GLY A 286 17.54 1.35 -17.46
N HIS A 287 17.88 1.44 -16.17
CA HIS A 287 17.65 0.39 -15.17
C HIS A 287 16.47 0.70 -14.26
N THR A 288 15.88 -0.34 -13.67
CA THR A 288 14.77 -0.19 -12.73
C THR A 288 15.26 0.30 -11.37
N ASP A 289 14.86 1.51 -11.02
CA ASP A 289 14.89 2.06 -9.66
C ASP A 289 13.61 1.73 -8.89
N LEU A 290 13.59 2.09 -7.61
CA LEU A 290 12.38 2.03 -6.78
C LEU A 290 12.18 3.29 -5.96
N ALA A 291 10.92 3.70 -5.83
CA ALA A 291 10.46 4.61 -4.79
C ALA A 291 9.39 3.94 -3.90
N PHE A 292 9.32 4.32 -2.62
CA PHE A 292 8.38 3.73 -1.66
C PHE A 292 7.92 4.70 -0.58
N ALA A 293 6.73 4.53 -0.03
CA ALA A 293 6.25 5.41 1.04
C ALA A 293 6.75 4.98 2.43
N SER A 294 6.99 5.95 3.31
CA SER A 294 7.50 5.78 4.66
C SER A 294 6.61 6.48 5.67
N HIS A 295 6.01 5.67 6.54
CA HIS A 295 5.26 6.10 7.70
C HIS A 295 6.17 6.57 8.86
N ARG A 296 7.50 6.67 8.65
CA ARG A 296 8.42 7.30 9.60
C ARG A 296 8.47 8.83 9.35
N PRO A 297 8.14 9.69 10.32
CA PRO A 297 8.20 11.14 10.12
C PRO A 297 9.63 11.59 9.79
N SER A 298 9.78 12.47 8.80
CA SER A 298 11.06 12.87 8.20
C SER A 298 11.86 11.71 7.58
N GLY A 299 11.21 10.61 7.19
CA GLY A 299 11.84 9.56 6.38
C GLY A 299 12.13 10.04 4.98
N ARG A 300 13.42 10.28 4.68
CA ARG A 300 13.92 10.75 3.38
C ARG A 300 14.59 9.68 2.55
N GLY A 301 14.95 8.54 3.14
CA GLY A 301 15.59 7.42 2.47
C GLY A 301 14.58 6.56 1.71
N ILE A 302 13.79 7.19 0.82
CA ILE A 302 12.61 6.59 0.18
C ILE A 302 12.85 6.15 -1.28
N LEU A 303 14.10 6.21 -1.71
CA LEU A 303 14.57 5.85 -3.05
C LEU A 303 15.54 4.66 -2.96
N VAL A 304 15.61 3.85 -4.01
CA VAL A 304 16.64 2.83 -4.21
C VAL A 304 17.06 2.85 -5.67
N ARG A 305 18.34 3.11 -5.94
CA ARG A 305 18.91 3.02 -7.30
C ARG A 305 19.20 1.57 -7.69
N GLY A 306 18.90 1.25 -8.95
CA GLY A 306 19.17 0.01 -9.65
C GLY A 306 20.61 -0.11 -10.18
N GLY A 307 20.74 -0.54 -11.43
CA GLY A 307 22.04 -0.75 -12.09
C GLY A 307 22.91 -1.82 -11.40
N GLY A 308 22.29 -2.85 -10.84
CA GLY A 308 22.96 -3.96 -10.14
C GLY A 308 22.58 -4.06 -8.65
N ALA A 309 23.59 -4.09 -7.76
CA ALA A 309 23.36 -4.23 -6.32
C ALA A 309 22.66 -2.98 -5.75
N PRO A 310 21.46 -3.10 -5.12
CA PRO A 310 20.61 -1.97 -4.77
C PRO A 310 21.31 -0.94 -3.87
N ARG A 311 21.06 0.35 -4.12
CA ARG A 311 21.64 1.46 -3.35
C ARG A 311 20.54 2.39 -2.83
N GLY A 312 20.34 2.45 -1.52
CA GLY A 312 19.36 3.35 -0.91
C GLY A 312 19.77 4.82 -1.02
N GLU A 313 18.92 5.63 -1.63
CA GLU A 313 19.16 7.06 -1.86
C GLU A 313 18.18 7.97 -1.09
N ARG A 314 18.41 9.28 -1.14
CA ARG A 314 17.73 10.26 -0.30
C ARG A 314 17.05 11.37 -1.10
N LEU A 315 15.75 11.52 -0.92
CA LEU A 315 15.00 12.67 -1.43
C LEU A 315 15.13 13.84 -0.44
N ASP A 316 16.28 14.53 -0.45
CA ASP A 316 16.57 15.58 0.56
C ASP A 316 15.81 16.91 0.37
N VAL A 317 15.09 17.06 -0.75
CA VAL A 317 14.09 18.14 -0.94
C VAL A 317 12.71 17.80 -0.35
N LEU A 318 12.49 16.58 0.14
CA LEU A 318 11.23 16.20 0.81
C LEU A 318 10.99 17.08 2.06
N PRO A 319 9.79 17.68 2.23
CA PRO A 319 9.47 18.55 3.35
C PRO A 319 9.79 17.95 4.73
N ARG A 320 10.38 18.80 5.60
CA ARG A 320 10.69 18.43 6.99
C ARG A 320 9.40 18.01 7.71
N ARG A 321 9.44 16.91 8.45
CA ARG A 321 8.31 16.32 9.19
C ARG A 321 7.16 15.78 8.33
N ALA A 322 7.35 15.65 7.02
CA ALA A 322 6.47 14.83 6.20
C ALA A 322 6.47 13.37 6.67
N PHE A 323 5.30 12.74 6.56
CA PHE A 323 5.13 11.31 6.39
C PHE A 323 4.78 11.10 4.91
N THR A 324 5.39 10.11 4.24
CA THR A 324 4.97 9.73 2.89
C THR A 324 4.07 8.50 3.01
N SER A 325 2.87 8.55 2.43
CA SER A 325 1.85 7.48 2.56
C SER A 325 1.33 6.94 1.24
N ALA A 326 1.71 7.54 0.11
CA ALA A 326 1.55 7.00 -1.23
C ALA A 326 2.74 7.42 -2.10
N VAL A 327 3.03 6.65 -3.14
CA VAL A 327 3.95 6.99 -4.24
C VAL A 327 3.35 6.52 -5.56
N ALA A 328 3.64 7.22 -6.64
CA ALA A 328 3.44 6.80 -8.03
C ALA A 328 4.51 7.49 -8.89
N ALA A 329 4.77 6.99 -10.10
CA ALA A 329 5.79 7.56 -10.98
C ALA A 329 5.37 7.45 -12.45
N ALA A 330 5.76 8.44 -13.25
CA ALA A 330 5.66 8.45 -14.70
C ALA A 330 6.47 9.62 -15.29
N ASP A 331 6.91 9.52 -16.54
CA ASP A 331 7.44 10.63 -17.34
C ASP A 331 6.32 11.64 -17.68
N PHE A 332 6.20 12.72 -16.91
CA PHE A 332 5.13 13.72 -17.08
C PHE A 332 5.51 14.83 -18.07
N ASP A 333 6.78 15.27 -18.09
CA ASP A 333 7.24 16.31 -19.03
C ASP A 333 7.77 15.78 -20.38
N ARG A 334 7.82 14.44 -20.54
CA ARG A 334 8.21 13.68 -21.74
C ARG A 334 9.67 13.82 -22.13
N ASP A 335 10.56 13.89 -21.14
CA ASP A 335 12.01 13.99 -21.34
C ASP A 335 12.77 12.65 -21.19
N GLY A 336 12.05 11.56 -20.90
CA GLY A 336 12.57 10.19 -20.83
C GLY A 336 13.03 9.76 -19.44
N ARG A 337 12.59 10.44 -18.38
CA ARG A 337 12.76 10.02 -16.98
C ARG A 337 11.44 10.13 -16.24
N ASP A 338 11.23 9.28 -15.25
CA ASP A 338 10.02 9.29 -14.44
C ASP A 338 10.08 10.34 -13.32
N GLU A 339 9.10 11.25 -13.30
CA GLU A 339 8.79 12.06 -12.13
C GLU A 339 8.18 11.21 -11.02
N LEU A 340 8.65 11.40 -9.78
CA LEU A 340 8.08 10.78 -8.60
C LEU A 340 6.97 11.65 -7.99
N LEU A 341 5.74 11.17 -8.00
CA LEU A 341 4.65 11.69 -7.18
C LEU A 341 4.71 11.11 -5.76
N VAL A 342 4.55 11.96 -4.75
CA VAL A 342 4.53 11.54 -3.34
C VAL A 342 3.31 12.11 -2.61
N GLY A 343 2.50 11.21 -2.05
CA GLY A 343 1.40 11.55 -1.17
C GLY A 343 1.90 11.85 0.23
N LEU A 344 1.78 13.12 0.65
CA LEU A 344 2.27 13.61 1.93
C LEU A 344 1.17 13.81 2.97
N ARG A 345 1.54 13.59 4.22
CA ARG A 345 0.89 14.19 5.39
C ARG A 345 1.96 14.90 6.21
N VAL A 346 1.86 16.22 6.35
CA VAL A 346 2.77 17.04 7.16
C VAL A 346 2.08 17.45 8.46
N ARG A 347 2.84 17.41 9.57
CA ARG A 347 2.35 17.76 10.90
C ARG A 347 3.40 18.51 11.69
N ASP A 348 3.12 19.75 12.08
CA ASP A 348 3.84 20.39 13.18
C ASP A 348 3.20 20.00 14.53
N PRO A 349 3.93 19.39 15.49
CA PRO A 349 3.42 19.14 16.84
C PRO A 349 3.39 20.38 17.75
N ARG A 350 3.94 21.52 17.31
CA ARG A 350 3.94 22.81 18.01
C ARG A 350 2.84 23.75 17.51
N GLU A 351 2.54 23.67 16.21
CA GLU A 351 1.54 24.48 15.51
C GLU A 351 0.53 23.53 14.82
N PRO A 352 -0.41 22.93 15.57
CA PRO A 352 -1.32 21.90 15.05
C PRO A 352 -2.17 22.36 13.86
N GLU A 353 -2.43 23.65 13.75
CA GLU A 353 -3.08 24.34 12.63
C GLU A 353 -2.30 24.26 11.31
N GLN A 354 -0.97 24.10 11.32
CA GLN A 354 -0.16 23.79 10.13
C GLN A 354 -0.23 22.29 9.75
N THR A 355 -1.37 21.65 10.07
CA THR A 355 -1.72 20.28 9.69
C THR A 355 -2.19 20.26 8.25
N LEU A 356 -1.48 19.55 7.38
CA LEU A 356 -1.86 19.46 5.97
C LEU A 356 -1.61 18.07 5.37
N THR A 357 -2.41 17.80 4.35
CA THR A 357 -2.28 16.70 3.40
C THR A 357 -1.90 17.32 2.06
N ALA A 358 -0.96 16.73 1.31
CA ALA A 358 -0.49 17.31 0.06
C ALA A 358 -0.07 16.24 -0.96
N LEU A 359 -0.14 16.60 -2.24
CA LEU A 359 0.48 15.90 -3.36
C LEU A 359 1.64 16.76 -3.87
N ASP A 360 2.84 16.20 -3.83
CA ASP A 360 4.04 16.80 -4.41
C ASP A 360 4.57 15.94 -5.57
N LEU A 361 5.05 16.62 -6.61
CA LEU A 361 5.83 16.05 -7.71
C LEU A 361 7.32 16.36 -7.51
N TYR A 362 8.17 15.38 -7.82
CA TYR A 362 9.62 15.47 -7.73
C TYR A 362 10.24 15.02 -9.04
N ALA A 363 10.89 15.94 -9.75
CA ALA A 363 11.65 15.67 -10.97
C ALA A 363 13.15 15.60 -10.64
N PHE A 364 13.89 14.68 -11.25
CA PHE A 364 15.35 14.59 -11.10
C PHE A 364 16.07 15.12 -12.35
N THR A 365 17.08 15.96 -12.10
CA THR A 365 18.01 16.46 -13.10
C THR A 365 19.38 15.82 -12.87
N PRO A 366 19.82 14.89 -13.74
CA PRO A 366 21.16 14.32 -13.71
C PRO A 366 22.24 15.41 -13.80
N ALA A 367 23.40 15.16 -13.18
CA ALA A 367 24.53 16.07 -13.24
C ALA A 367 25.35 15.89 -14.52
N ALA A 368 26.11 16.92 -14.88
CA ALA A 368 27.25 16.74 -15.78
C ALA A 368 28.25 15.73 -15.18
N PRO A 369 29.00 14.95 -16.00
CA PRO A 369 29.86 13.89 -15.52
C PRO A 369 30.83 14.32 -14.40
N GLY A 370 30.70 13.68 -13.22
CA GLY A 370 31.49 13.98 -12.03
C GLY A 370 30.84 14.93 -11.02
N GLY A 371 29.61 15.41 -11.26
CA GLY A 371 28.77 16.08 -10.27
C GLY A 371 27.73 15.17 -9.62
N GLU A 372 27.03 15.68 -8.61
CA GLU A 372 25.87 15.04 -7.97
C GLU A 372 24.57 15.57 -8.59
N GLY A 373 23.65 14.66 -8.95
CA GLY A 373 22.34 15.02 -9.52
C GLY A 373 21.42 15.69 -8.51
N SER A 374 20.39 16.38 -8.98
CA SER A 374 19.55 17.24 -8.15
C SER A 374 18.06 17.00 -8.33
N TRP A 375 17.29 17.13 -7.25
CA TRP A 375 15.84 16.96 -7.24
C TRP A 375 15.12 18.32 -7.19
N ARG A 376 14.13 18.52 -8.05
CA ARG A 376 13.23 19.69 -8.10
C ARG A 376 11.85 19.29 -7.57
N ARG A 377 11.42 19.91 -6.48
CA ARG A 377 10.08 19.71 -5.88
C ARG A 377 9.06 20.71 -6.45
N ARG A 378 7.83 20.25 -6.71
CA ARG A 378 6.66 21.05 -7.08
C ARG A 378 5.43 20.59 -6.28
N SER A 379 4.77 21.49 -5.57
CA SER A 379 3.46 21.19 -4.95
C SER A 379 2.38 21.19 -6.03
N LEU A 380 1.54 20.15 -6.08
CA LEU A 380 0.40 20.06 -7.01
C LEU A 380 -0.93 20.35 -6.30
N ASP A 381 -1.11 19.82 -5.10
CA ASP A 381 -2.26 20.06 -4.24
C ASP A 381 -1.83 20.06 -2.76
N SER A 382 -2.42 20.91 -1.93
CA SER A 382 -2.25 20.91 -0.47
C SER A 382 -3.48 21.45 0.26
N ARG A 383 -3.94 20.69 1.28
CA ARG A 383 -5.22 20.86 1.96
C ARG A 383 -5.05 20.81 3.49
N PRO A 384 -5.79 21.62 4.28
CA PRO A 384 -5.84 21.44 5.72
C PRO A 384 -6.37 20.05 6.11
N GLY A 385 -5.65 19.29 6.95
CA GLY A 385 -6.10 17.99 7.45
C GLY A 385 -5.03 16.90 7.61
N GLN A 386 -5.32 15.87 8.41
CA GLN A 386 -4.46 14.69 8.63
C GLN A 386 -4.92 13.43 7.88
N SER A 387 -5.88 13.53 6.94
CA SER A 387 -6.37 12.36 6.20
C SER A 387 -5.24 11.65 5.44
N GLY A 388 -4.36 12.42 4.78
CA GLY A 388 -3.24 11.91 3.98
C GLY A 388 -3.72 11.34 2.65
N ILE A 389 -2.84 11.34 1.66
CA ILE A 389 -3.02 10.60 0.40
C ILE A 389 -2.46 9.18 0.62
N TRP A 390 -3.26 8.17 0.31
CA TRP A 390 -2.95 6.75 0.53
C TRP A 390 -2.84 5.94 -0.76
N SER A 391 -3.33 6.48 -1.87
CA SER A 391 -3.23 5.90 -3.20
C SER A 391 -3.12 7.01 -4.25
N ILE A 392 -2.36 6.75 -5.31
CA ILE A 392 -2.15 7.64 -6.47
C ILE A 392 -2.11 6.73 -7.71
N ALA A 393 -2.75 7.15 -8.80
CA ALA A 393 -2.68 6.49 -10.10
C ALA A 393 -2.63 7.54 -11.21
N THR A 394 -2.05 7.17 -12.35
CA THR A 394 -1.71 8.10 -13.44
C THR A 394 -2.13 7.53 -14.79
N ALA A 395 -2.75 8.34 -15.64
CA ALA A 395 -3.16 8.00 -17.01
C ALA A 395 -3.65 9.25 -17.75
N ASP A 396 -3.80 9.17 -19.06
CA ASP A 396 -4.59 10.12 -19.87
C ASP A 396 -6.09 9.87 -19.62
N PHE A 397 -6.74 10.68 -18.79
CA PHE A 397 -8.15 10.47 -18.41
C PHE A 397 -9.16 11.15 -19.35
N ASP A 398 -8.78 12.24 -20.01
CA ASP A 398 -9.67 13.00 -20.89
C ASP A 398 -9.40 12.79 -22.41
N GLY A 399 -8.27 12.16 -22.76
CA GLY A 399 -7.89 11.86 -24.13
C GLY A 399 -7.12 12.98 -24.84
N ASP A 400 -6.55 13.95 -24.11
CA ASP A 400 -5.64 14.96 -24.70
C ASP A 400 -4.20 14.45 -24.92
N GLY A 401 -3.85 13.30 -24.33
CA GLY A 401 -2.56 12.63 -24.50
C GLY A 401 -1.48 13.02 -23.48
N ALA A 402 -1.79 13.90 -22.52
CA ALA A 402 -1.00 14.11 -21.31
C ALA A 402 -1.28 13.05 -20.24
N LEU A 403 -0.46 13.04 -19.18
CA LEU A 403 -0.71 12.20 -18.01
C LEU A 403 -1.35 13.03 -16.91
N ASP A 404 -2.55 12.60 -16.53
CA ASP A 404 -3.33 13.11 -15.41
C ASP A 404 -3.05 12.30 -14.14
N ILE A 405 -3.57 12.77 -13.01
CA ILE A 405 -3.36 12.17 -11.69
C ILE A 405 -4.70 11.97 -10.97
N ALA A 406 -5.01 10.73 -10.61
CA ALA A 406 -6.07 10.41 -9.65
C ALA A 406 -5.43 10.10 -8.29
N PHE A 407 -5.92 10.67 -7.20
CA PHE A 407 -5.44 10.36 -5.86
C PHE A 407 -6.56 10.18 -4.84
N GLY A 408 -6.29 9.34 -3.84
CA GLY A 408 -7.27 8.86 -2.87
C GLY A 408 -6.84 9.10 -1.42
N THR A 409 -7.77 9.60 -0.59
CA THR A 409 -7.47 10.07 0.76
C THR A 409 -7.82 9.08 1.89
N GLY A 410 -7.37 9.41 3.10
CA GLY A 410 -7.66 8.64 4.31
C GLY A 410 -9.13 8.61 4.73
N ASP A 411 -9.89 9.65 4.39
CA ASP A 411 -11.31 9.87 4.71
C ASP A 411 -12.27 9.52 3.57
N GLY A 412 -11.76 9.27 2.35
CA GLY A 412 -12.50 8.62 1.26
C GLY A 412 -12.62 9.43 -0.02
N GLU A 413 -12.20 10.69 -0.02
CA GLU A 413 -12.16 11.55 -1.21
C GLU A 413 -11.27 10.89 -2.28
N ILE A 414 -11.77 10.88 -3.51
CA ILE A 414 -10.99 10.61 -4.72
C ILE A 414 -11.04 11.90 -5.53
N ALA A 415 -9.88 12.45 -5.87
CA ALA A 415 -9.75 13.66 -6.66
C ALA A 415 -8.94 13.38 -7.93
N LEU A 416 -9.33 14.00 -9.04
CA LEU A 416 -8.57 14.01 -10.29
C LEU A 416 -7.96 15.39 -10.50
N LEU A 417 -6.69 15.41 -10.92
CA LEU A 417 -5.97 16.56 -11.43
C LEU A 417 -5.62 16.26 -12.89
N LEU A 418 -6.23 17.00 -13.81
CA LEU A 418 -5.96 16.85 -15.24
C LEU A 418 -4.85 17.81 -15.65
N ALA A 419 -3.90 17.37 -16.47
CA ALA A 419 -2.80 18.19 -16.96
C ALA A 419 -3.32 19.33 -17.86
N ASP A 420 -2.60 20.46 -17.90
CA ASP A 420 -2.90 21.56 -18.84
C ASP A 420 -1.77 21.78 -19.87
N ALA A 421 -2.09 22.50 -20.95
CA ALA A 421 -1.17 22.75 -22.06
C ALA A 421 0.05 23.61 -21.69
N GLU A 422 0.05 24.23 -20.50
CA GLU A 422 1.18 24.97 -19.94
C GLU A 422 2.05 24.08 -19.00
N GLY A 423 1.76 22.78 -18.91
CA GLY A 423 2.43 21.85 -17.99
C GLY A 423 2.00 22.04 -16.54
N GLY A 424 0.84 22.65 -16.30
CA GLY A 424 0.14 22.72 -15.02
C GLY A 424 -0.84 21.58 -14.83
N PHE A 425 -1.69 21.73 -13.81
CA PHE A 425 -2.76 20.79 -13.48
C PHE A 425 -3.99 21.56 -12.99
N VAL A 426 -5.18 21.15 -13.42
CA VAL A 426 -6.48 21.68 -13.02
C VAL A 426 -7.30 20.59 -12.32
N ALA A 427 -8.13 20.96 -11.34
CA ALA A 427 -9.00 20.00 -10.68
C ALA A 427 -10.17 19.60 -11.59
N GLU A 428 -10.51 18.32 -11.62
CA GLU A 428 -11.72 17.82 -12.28
C GLU A 428 -12.87 17.77 -11.26
N ALA A 429 -14.02 18.35 -11.62
CA ALA A 429 -15.17 18.57 -10.76
C ALA A 429 -16.22 17.43 -10.80
N SER A 430 -15.96 16.37 -11.56
CA SER A 430 -16.74 15.13 -11.70
C SER A 430 -17.46 14.70 -10.42
N THR A 431 -18.75 15.02 -10.34
CA THR A 431 -19.57 14.82 -9.13
C THR A 431 -19.77 13.34 -8.77
N GLU A 432 -19.60 12.44 -9.75
CA GLU A 432 -19.76 10.99 -9.63
C GLU A 432 -18.73 10.33 -8.68
N LEU A 433 -17.68 11.07 -8.29
CA LEU A 433 -16.74 10.69 -7.24
C LEU A 433 -17.14 11.17 -5.84
N THR A 434 -18.08 12.13 -5.72
CA THR A 434 -18.49 12.66 -4.41
C THR A 434 -19.28 11.66 -3.56
N ASP A 435 -19.87 10.64 -4.19
CA ASP A 435 -20.46 9.44 -3.54
C ASP A 435 -19.37 8.46 -3.01
N SER A 436 -18.12 8.95 -2.91
CA SER A 436 -17.07 8.48 -2.01
C SER A 436 -17.62 7.92 -0.69
N SER A 437 -17.17 6.73 -0.28
CA SER A 437 -17.71 6.07 0.91
C SER A 437 -17.12 6.68 2.19
N PRO A 438 -17.84 7.55 2.94
CA PRO A 438 -17.19 8.46 3.88
C PRO A 438 -16.60 7.72 5.08
N GLY A 439 -15.38 8.10 5.46
CA GLY A 439 -14.60 7.44 6.52
C GLY A 439 -14.00 6.09 6.13
N CYS A 440 -14.05 5.69 4.86
CA CYS A 440 -13.22 4.62 4.29
C CYS A 440 -11.97 5.24 3.66
N THR A 441 -10.77 4.74 3.99
CA THR A 441 -9.55 5.13 3.27
C THR A 441 -9.55 4.52 1.88
N VAL A 442 -9.19 5.31 0.86
CA VAL A 442 -8.89 4.82 -0.48
C VAL A 442 -7.48 4.23 -0.46
N ARG A 443 -7.39 2.90 -0.38
CA ARG A 443 -6.14 2.15 -0.14
C ARG A 443 -5.33 1.89 -1.39
N ASP A 444 -6.02 1.63 -2.50
CA ASP A 444 -5.43 1.40 -3.81
C ASP A 444 -6.26 2.12 -4.85
N LEU A 445 -5.57 2.68 -5.84
CA LEU A 445 -6.13 3.22 -7.07
C LEU A 445 -5.31 2.61 -8.21
N ARG A 446 -6.00 1.98 -9.16
CA ARG A 446 -5.38 1.43 -10.37
C ARG A 446 -6.14 1.91 -11.58
N VAL A 447 -5.43 2.16 -12.67
CA VAL A 447 -6.02 2.51 -13.95
C VAL A 447 -5.67 1.42 -14.95
N ALA A 448 -6.65 0.98 -15.74
CA ALA A 448 -6.45 0.00 -16.78
C ALA A 448 -7.49 0.13 -17.89
N PHE A 449 -7.14 -0.27 -19.11
CA PHE A 449 -8.10 -0.53 -20.18
C PHE A 449 -8.77 -1.88 -19.92
N LEU A 450 -9.68 -1.92 -18.95
CA LEU A 450 -10.37 -3.17 -18.55
C LEU A 450 -11.19 -3.80 -19.68
N ARG A 451 -11.54 -3.00 -20.71
CA ARG A 451 -12.06 -3.45 -22.00
C ARG A 451 -11.28 -2.75 -23.13
N PRO A 452 -11.22 -3.34 -24.34
CA PRO A 452 -10.57 -2.71 -25.49
C PRO A 452 -11.07 -1.27 -25.75
N GLY A 453 -10.19 -0.29 -25.55
CA GLY A 453 -10.47 1.14 -25.76
C GLY A 453 -11.28 1.83 -24.65
N GLU A 454 -11.64 1.16 -23.56
CA GLU A 454 -12.36 1.78 -22.44
C GLU A 454 -11.46 1.87 -21.20
N LEU A 455 -11.00 3.08 -20.88
CA LEU A 455 -10.22 3.35 -19.68
C LEU A 455 -11.11 3.25 -18.43
N HIS A 456 -10.58 2.67 -17.36
CA HIS A 456 -11.30 2.50 -16.10
C HIS A 456 -10.42 2.85 -14.89
N LEU A 457 -11.01 3.54 -13.91
CA LEU A 457 -10.43 3.73 -12.57
C LEU A 457 -10.99 2.67 -11.63
N VAL A 458 -10.13 1.89 -10.99
CA VAL A 458 -10.44 0.91 -9.94
C VAL A 458 -9.99 1.46 -8.60
N ALA A 459 -10.87 1.44 -7.59
CA ALA A 459 -10.56 1.89 -6.23
C ALA A 459 -10.87 0.82 -5.19
N LEU A 460 -9.95 0.62 -4.24
CA LEU A 460 -10.20 -0.13 -3.01
C LEU A 460 -10.47 0.82 -1.85
N LEU A 461 -11.72 0.93 -1.44
CA LEU A 461 -12.11 1.68 -0.26
C LEU A 461 -12.13 0.73 0.95
N SER A 462 -11.51 1.09 2.07
CA SER A 462 -11.33 0.20 3.23
C SER A 462 -11.34 0.94 4.57
N GLY A 463 -11.88 0.30 5.61
CA GLY A 463 -11.84 0.81 6.98
C GLY A 463 -12.71 0.01 7.93
N GLU A 464 -12.74 0.38 9.22
CA GLU A 464 -13.60 -0.28 10.20
C GLU A 464 -14.96 0.41 10.32
N ARG A 465 -16.05 -0.39 10.33
CA ARG A 465 -17.38 0.13 10.65
C ARG A 465 -17.37 0.72 12.07
N GLY A 466 -17.59 2.03 12.17
CA GLY A 466 -17.66 2.75 13.46
C GLY A 466 -16.31 3.17 14.07
N GLN A 467 -15.18 3.06 13.36
CA GLN A 467 -13.95 3.80 13.71
C GLN A 467 -13.38 4.51 12.49
N GLY A 468 -13.53 5.83 12.43
CA GLY A 468 -12.91 6.67 11.40
C GLY A 468 -11.43 6.95 11.69
N PRO A 469 -10.64 7.35 10.67
CA PRO A 469 -9.29 7.84 10.90
C PRO A 469 -9.35 9.09 11.78
N THR A 470 -8.55 9.11 12.85
CA THR A 470 -8.32 10.30 13.71
C THR A 470 -9.58 11.03 14.21
N GLY A 471 -10.52 10.29 14.79
CA GLY A 471 -11.50 10.86 15.74
C GLY A 471 -12.85 11.30 15.15
N THR A 472 -13.10 11.06 13.85
CA THR A 472 -14.46 11.17 13.29
C THR A 472 -15.34 10.01 13.77
N ALA A 473 -16.58 10.31 14.16
CA ALA A 473 -17.51 9.32 14.71
C ALA A 473 -18.07 8.35 13.65
N SER A 474 -17.99 8.71 12.37
CA SER A 474 -18.44 7.95 11.21
C SER A 474 -17.26 7.20 10.55
N GLY A 475 -16.93 6.01 11.07
CA GLY A 475 -16.01 5.09 10.39
C GLY A 475 -16.66 4.35 9.23
N CYS A 476 -15.85 4.01 8.22
CA CYS A 476 -16.20 3.32 6.97
C CYS A 476 -17.47 2.45 7.03
N ALA A 477 -18.61 3.00 6.57
CA ALA A 477 -19.92 2.37 6.74
C ALA A 477 -20.05 1.02 6.01
N SER A 478 -19.45 0.89 4.83
CA SER A 478 -19.38 -0.38 4.10
C SER A 478 -18.52 -1.42 4.84
N GLY A 479 -17.53 -1.00 5.65
CA GLY A 479 -16.45 -1.85 6.14
C GLY A 479 -15.44 -2.23 5.05
N GLY A 480 -15.48 -1.55 3.91
CA GLY A 480 -14.65 -1.74 2.73
C GLY A 480 -15.42 -2.28 1.52
N ARG A 481 -15.17 -1.74 0.33
CA ARG A 481 -15.74 -2.13 -0.98
C ARG A 481 -14.69 -2.04 -2.08
N VAL A 482 -14.94 -2.73 -3.20
CA VAL A 482 -14.34 -2.37 -4.49
C VAL A 482 -15.28 -1.40 -5.19
N ALA A 483 -14.73 -0.37 -5.83
CA ALA A 483 -15.44 0.50 -6.76
C ALA A 483 -14.66 0.57 -8.08
N VAL A 484 -15.38 0.76 -9.18
CA VAL A 484 -14.83 0.85 -10.54
C VAL A 484 -15.71 1.82 -11.31
N TRP A 485 -15.08 2.73 -12.05
CA TRP A 485 -15.74 3.62 -12.98
C TRP A 485 -15.08 3.48 -14.35
N ARG A 486 -15.89 3.39 -15.40
CA ARG A 486 -15.45 3.62 -16.77
C ARG A 486 -15.34 5.13 -16.99
N ILE A 487 -14.27 5.56 -17.63
CA ILE A 487 -13.95 6.97 -17.83
C ILE A 487 -14.40 7.35 -19.26
N GLU A 488 -15.19 8.41 -19.37
CA GLU A 488 -15.61 9.01 -20.63
C GLU A 488 -15.08 10.45 -20.70
N PRO A 489 -14.41 10.86 -21.80
CA PRO A 489 -14.25 12.27 -22.09
C PRO A 489 -15.62 12.95 -22.18
N ALA A 490 -15.78 14.08 -21.49
CA ALA A 490 -17.00 14.86 -21.54
C ALA A 490 -17.22 15.44 -22.95
N ALA A 491 -18.48 15.55 -23.35
CA ALA A 491 -18.81 16.19 -24.62
C ALA A 491 -18.49 17.69 -24.54
N ARG A 492 -17.46 18.12 -25.30
CA ARG A 492 -17.06 19.53 -25.42
C ARG A 492 -18.28 20.41 -25.74
N GLN A 493 -18.57 21.37 -24.86
CA GLN A 493 -19.64 22.37 -25.01
C GLN A 493 -19.20 23.56 -25.89
#